data_AF-R6S3R8-F1
#
_entry.id   AF-R6S3R8-F1
#
_cell.length_a   1.000
_cell.length_b   1.000
_cell.length_c   1.000
_cell.angle_alpha   90.00
_cell.angle_beta   90.00
_cell.angle_gamma   90.00
#
_symmetry.space_group_name_H-M   'P 1'
#
loop_
_entity.id
_entity.type
_entity.pdbx_description
1 polymer ?
#
loop_
_entity_poly.entity_id
_entity_poly.type
_entity_poly.pdbx_seq_one_letter_code
_entity_poly.pdbx_strand_id
1 'polypeptide(L)' 'MIYRILVFILGAIFLSIGLSIMIIYLSLFSLGFSFEQYINYLFSNFTFYFIPIGFLLLCLSLFFDSKWKKFIENRKK' A
#
# COMPACT_ATOMS: atom_id res chain seq x y z
N MET A 1 16.93 10.22 -9.18
CA MET A 1 16.93 8.73 -9.17
C MET A 1 16.97 8.18 -7.75
N ILE A 2 17.96 8.53 -6.92
CA ILE A 2 18.04 8.05 -5.51
C ILE A 2 16.77 8.35 -4.70
N TYR A 3 16.24 9.58 -4.76
CA TYR A 3 15.05 9.94 -3.98
C TYR A 3 13.81 9.09 -4.31
N ARG A 4 13.71 8.62 -5.57
CA ARG A 4 12.62 7.76 -6.04
C ARG A 4 12.73 6.37 -5.47
N ILE A 5 13.94 5.80 -5.49
CA ILE A 5 14.22 4.49 -4.90
C ILE A 5 13.93 4.54 -3.40
N LEU A 6 14.29 5.63 -2.73
CA LEU A 6 13.96 5.83 -1.31
C LEU A 6 12.44 5.90 -1.09
N VAL A 7 11.69 6.70 -1.86
CA VAL A 7 10.22 6.79 -1.73
C VAL A 7 9.53 5.46 -2.08
N PHE A 8 10.05 4.73 -3.07
CA PHE A 8 9.58 3.41 -3.44
C PHE A 8 9.78 2.38 -2.32
N ILE A 9 10.99 2.30 -1.77
CA ILE A 9 11.33 1.40 -0.67
C ILE A 9 10.49 1.76 0.56
N LEU A 10 10.33 3.04 0.85
CA LEU A 10 9.51 3.50 1.97
C LEU A 10 8.04 3.10 1.78
N GLY A 11 7.47 3.35 0.59
CA GLY A 11 6.11 2.92 0.24
C GLY A 11 5.93 1.40 0.34
N ALA A 12 6.90 0.62 -0.14
CA ALA A 12 6.88 -0.83 -0.07
C ALA A 12 6.94 -1.37 1.37
N ILE A 13 7.77 -0.77 2.23
CA ILE A 13 7.86 -1.13 3.66
C ILE A 13 6.53 -0.86 4.36
N PHE A 14 5.96 0.33 4.16
CA PHE A 14 4.66 0.70 4.77
C PHE A 14 3.53 -0.22 4.31
N LEU A 15 3.48 -0.54 3.02
CA LEU A 15 2.47 -1.45 2.47
C LEU A 15 2.64 -2.88 3.00
N SER A 16 3.88 -3.38 3.09
CA SER A 16 4.21 -4.70 3.63
C SER A 16 3.81 -4.84 5.10
N ILE A 17 4.07 -3.81 5.91
CA ILE A 17 3.67 -3.77 7.33
C ILE A 17 2.14 -3.81 7.45
N GLY A 18 1.43 -3.00 6.66
CA GLY A 18 -0.03 -2.97 6.67
C GLY A 18 -0.66 -4.32 6.26
N LEU A 19 -0.13 -4.97 5.22
CA LEU A 19 -0.58 -6.28 4.77
C LEU A 19 -0.28 -7.38 5.80
N SER A 20 0.90 -7.36 6.42
CA SER A 20 1.27 -8.32 7.46
C SER A 20 0.27 -8.29 8.63
N ILE A 21 -0.15 -7.09 9.00
CA ILE A 21 -1.10 -6.88 10.09
C ILE A 21 -2.52 -7.30 9.69
N MET A 22 -2.92 -7.06 8.44
CA MET A 22 -4.18 -7.60 7.91
C MET A 22 -4.22 -9.13 7.97
N ILE A 23 -3.11 -9.81 7.66
CA ILE A 23 -2.97 -11.28 7.75
C ILE A 23 -3.04 -11.75 9.20
N ILE A 24 -2.35 -11.07 10.12
CA ILE A 24 -2.43 -11.36 11.57
C ILE A 24 -3.88 -11.24 12.03
N TYR A 25 -4.59 -10.18 11.66
CA TYR A 25 -5.98 -9.99 12.07
C TYR A 25 -6.95 -10.98 11.41
N LEU A 26 -6.58 -11.62 10.30
CA LEU A 26 -7.35 -12.71 9.73
C LEU A 26 -7.46 -13.91 10.68
N SER A 27 -6.48 -14.07 11.59
CA SER A 27 -6.54 -15.09 12.64
C SER A 27 -7.69 -14.89 13.64
N LEU A 28 -8.24 -13.67 13.79
CA LEU A 28 -9.43 -13.44 14.61
C LEU A 28 -10.65 -14.18 14.07
N PHE A 29 -10.71 -14.43 12.76
CA PHE A 29 -11.76 -15.25 12.19
C PHE A 29 -11.71 -16.69 12.72
N SER A 30 -10.50 -17.21 12.97
CA SER A 30 -10.33 -18.54 13.58
C SER A 30 -10.74 -18.58 15.05
N LEU A 31 -10.81 -17.43 15.73
CA LEU A 31 -11.26 -17.29 17.12
C LEU A 31 -12.79 -17.17 17.22
N GLY A 32 -13.52 -17.21 16.11
CA GLY A 32 -14.98 -17.15 16.06
C GLY A 32 -15.56 -15.73 16.00
N PHE A 33 -14.74 -14.71 15.71
CA PHE A 33 -15.23 -13.35 15.50
C PHE A 33 -16.04 -13.26 14.19
N SER A 34 -17.10 -12.45 14.22
CA SER A 34 -17.92 -12.15 13.03
C SER A 34 -17.21 -11.17 12.09
N PHE A 35 -17.61 -11.17 10.80
CA PHE A 35 -17.01 -10.29 9.79
C PHE A 35 -17.15 -8.79 10.13
N GLU A 36 -18.27 -8.38 10.73
CA GLU A 36 -18.45 -7.00 11.19
C GLU A 36 -17.45 -6.62 12.29
N GLN A 37 -17.22 -7.50 13.25
CA GLN A 37 -16.24 -7.26 14.32
C GLN A 37 -14.82 -7.17 13.75
N TYR A 38 -14.48 -8.03 12.78
CA TYR A 38 -13.20 -7.97 12.08
C TYR A 38 -12.98 -6.60 11.41
N ILE A 39 -13.95 -6.12 10.64
CA ILE A 39 -13.88 -4.82 9.97
C ILE A 39 -13.74 -3.68 11.00
N ASN A 40 -14.52 -3.72 12.09
CA ASN A 40 -14.48 -2.69 13.11
C ASN A 40 -13.11 -2.63 13.82
N TYR A 41 -12.52 -3.80 14.12
CA TYR A 41 -11.15 -3.90 14.63
C TYR A 41 -10.12 -3.38 13.63
N LEU A 42 -10.29 -3.69 12.34
CA LEU A 42 -9.36 -3.29 11.29
C LEU A 42 -9.31 -1.76 11.14
N PHE A 43 -10.47 -1.09 11.14
CA PHE A 43 -10.56 0.38 11.05
C PHE A 43 -10.20 1.10 12.36
N SER A 44 -10.38 0.47 13.51
CA SER A 44 -9.94 1.03 14.79
C SER A 44 -8.42 1.05 14.94
N ASN A 45 -7.69 0.26 14.16
CA ASN A 45 -6.23 0.22 14.19
C ASN A 45 -5.64 1.25 13.21
N PHE A 46 -4.91 2.23 13.75
CA PHE A 46 -4.19 3.24 12.96
C PHE A 46 -3.28 2.64 11.88
N THR A 47 -2.79 1.43 12.12
CA THR A 47 -1.91 0.71 11.19
C THR A 47 -2.58 0.38 9.86
N PHE A 48 -3.90 0.18 9.82
CA PHE A 48 -4.58 -0.14 8.55
C PHE A 48 -4.52 1.02 7.55
N TYR A 49 -4.43 2.27 8.03
CA TYR A 49 -4.24 3.44 7.17
C TYR A 49 -2.86 3.48 6.50
N PHE A 50 -1.88 2.70 6.95
CA PHE A 50 -0.60 2.58 6.26
C PHE A 50 -0.69 1.84 4.92
N ILE A 51 -1.73 1.03 4.69
CA ILE A 51 -1.96 0.35 3.40
C ILE A 51 -2.26 1.38 2.29
N PRO A 52 -3.31 2.22 2.40
CA PRO A 52 -3.59 3.20 1.35
C PRO A 52 -2.45 4.23 1.21
N ILE A 53 -1.80 4.61 2.31
CA ILE A 53 -0.65 5.54 2.27
C ILE A 53 0.56 4.93 1.54
N GLY A 54 0.93 3.69 1.87
CA GLY A 54 2.02 2.97 1.21
C GLY A 54 1.74 2.76 -0.28
N PHE A 55 0.48 2.46 -0.63
CA PHE A 55 0.05 2.32 -2.02
C PHE A 55 0.15 3.64 -2.79
N LEU A 56 -0.29 4.74 -2.18
CA LEU A 56 -0.21 6.07 -2.78
C LEU A 56 1.24 6.48 -3.03
N LEU A 57 2.15 6.23 -2.08
CA LEU A 57 3.59 6.48 -2.24
C LEU A 57 4.20 5.64 -3.36
N LEU A 58 3.81 4.37 -3.48
CA LEU A 58 4.24 3.49 -4.57
C LEU A 58 3.76 4.01 -5.93
N CYS A 59 2.48 4.38 -6.05
CA CYS A 59 1.93 4.96 -7.26
C CYS A 59 2.63 6.28 -7.62
N LEU A 60 2.86 7.16 -6.65
CA LEU A 60 3.59 8.40 -6.88
C LEU A 60 5.01 8.11 -7.38
N SER A 61 5.70 7.15 -6.76
CA SER A 61 7.03 6.75 -7.17
C SER A 61 7.08 6.17 -8.58
N LEU A 62 6.03 5.52 -9.07
CA LEU A 62 5.98 4.91 -10.41
C LEU A 62 5.54 5.94 -11.47
N PHE A 63 4.42 6.62 -11.25
CA PHE A 63 3.74 7.43 -12.27
C PHE A 63 4.30 8.86 -12.44
N PHE A 64 5.01 9.41 -11.46
CA PHE A 64 5.56 10.77 -11.56
C PHE A 64 6.84 10.87 -12.42
N ASP A 65 7.09 9.92 -13.32
CA ASP A 65 8.24 9.96 -14.22
C ASP A 65 7.88 10.68 -15.53
N SER A 66 8.49 11.84 -15.77
CA SER A 66 8.30 12.56 -17.03
C SER A 66 8.91 11.83 -18.25
N LYS A 67 9.88 10.92 -18.06
CA LYS A 67 10.45 10.10 -19.13
C LYS A 67 9.56 8.90 -19.48
N TRP A 68 8.89 8.29 -18.50
CA TRP A 68 7.93 7.19 -18.73
C TRP A 68 6.65 7.72 -19.39
N LYS A 69 6.20 8.92 -19.01
CA LYS A 69 5.12 9.64 -19.71
C LYS A 69 5.52 9.93 -21.16
N LYS A 70 6.73 10.45 -21.40
CA LYS A 70 7.29 10.64 -22.75
C LYS A 70 7.47 9.33 -23.53
N PHE A 71 7.81 8.22 -22.86
CA PHE A 71 7.98 6.91 -23.50
C PHE A 71 6.65 6.33 -23.99
N ILE A 72 5.58 6.43 -23.18
CA ILE A 72 4.21 6.05 -23.62
C ILE A 72 3.76 6.94 -24.78
N GLU A 73 4.01 8.25 -24.69
CA GLU A 73 3.58 9.22 -25.71
C GLU A 73 4.29 9.01 -27.05
N ASN A 74 5.58 8.67 -27.03
CA ASN A 74 6.34 8.29 -28.24
C ASN A 74 5.91 6.96 -28.87
N ARG A 75 5.21 6.09 -28.13
CA ARG A 75 4.67 4.81 -28.64
C ARG A 75 3.26 4.94 -29.24
N LYS A 76 2.64 6.11 -29.11
CA LYS A 76 1.31 6.43 -29.67
C LYS A 76 1.36 7.27 -30.95
N LYS A 77 2.54 7.74 -31.35
CA LYS A 77 2.80 8.30 -32.69
C LYS A 77 3.24 7.20 -33.64
#